data_AF-A0A975MCL9-F1
#
_entry.id   AF-A0A975MCL9-F1
#
_cell.length_a   1.000
_cell.length_b   1.000
_cell.length_c   1.000
_cell.angle_alpha   90.00
_cell.angle_beta   90.00
_cell.angle_gamma   90.00
#
_symmetry.space_group_name_H-M   'P 1'
#
loop_
_entity.id
_entity.type
_entity.pdbx_description
1 polymer ?
#
loop_
_entity_poly.entity_id
_entity_poly.type
_entity_poly.pdbx_seq_one_letter_code
_entity_poly.pdbx_strand_id
1 'polypeptide(L)'
;MSWASVGTRCAPRSDEGSKQRLIEGRFQGVQPMPPVHPALVHYPVALGVASVIADTVAAVAGFPQLFVLGQWSMAIAAAGAAVAAPAGYWDMKRDDLAHETHELVHLHMKSGLTLVVALVIAAIWRWSLDSPGLIYLVFAWIILFGLALQAWMGGEIVYAHGGGVAAAGQGTAPEEEAKRPSRRFYRVVMGTGSAPRKNDQ
;
A
#
# COMPACT_ATOMS: atom_id res chain seq x y z
N MET A 1 -24.49 -4.95 80.30
CA MET A 1 -23.74 -3.77 79.81
C MET A 1 -22.46 -4.34 79.20
N SER A 2 -22.12 -4.27 77.92
CA SER A 2 -22.39 -3.33 76.83
C SER A 2 -22.25 -4.07 75.49
N TRP A 3 -23.04 -3.69 74.49
CA TRP A 3 -22.99 -4.12 73.10
C TRP A 3 -22.08 -3.19 72.28
N ALA A 4 -21.31 -3.70 71.31
CA ALA A 4 -20.79 -2.97 70.14
C ALA A 4 -20.23 -3.99 69.13
N SER A 5 -21.00 -4.39 68.10
CA SER A 5 -21.25 -3.73 66.80
C SER A 5 -20.36 -4.28 65.69
N VAL A 6 -20.89 -5.26 64.96
CA VAL A 6 -20.41 -5.73 63.66
C VAL A 6 -20.64 -4.61 62.64
N GLY A 7 -19.55 -4.09 62.06
CA GLY A 7 -19.60 -3.12 60.97
C GLY A 7 -19.55 -3.82 59.61
N THR A 8 -20.69 -4.25 59.08
CA THR A 8 -20.81 -4.67 57.68
C THR A 8 -20.84 -3.41 56.80
N ARG A 9 -19.71 -3.09 56.17
CA ARG A 9 -19.67 -2.07 55.10
C ARG A 9 -20.32 -2.68 53.85
N CYS A 10 -21.56 -2.30 53.55
CA CYS A 10 -22.11 -2.42 52.21
C CYS A 10 -21.36 -1.42 51.30
N ALA A 11 -20.48 -1.92 50.44
CA ALA A 11 -20.02 -1.14 49.30
C ALA A 11 -21.17 -1.02 48.29
N PRO A 12 -21.50 0.17 47.78
CA PRO A 12 -22.51 0.29 46.73
C PRO A 12 -22.01 -0.41 45.46
N ARG A 13 -22.80 -1.38 45.00
CA ARG A 13 -22.57 -2.16 43.77
C ARG A 13 -22.74 -1.23 42.55
N SER A 14 -21.76 -1.29 41.67
CA SER A 14 -21.55 -0.48 40.47
C SER A 14 -22.67 -0.61 39.42
N ASP A 15 -23.65 0.28 39.42
CA ASP A 15 -24.62 0.40 38.30
C ASP A 15 -24.07 1.32 37.18
N GLU A 16 -23.43 2.43 37.55
CA GLU A 16 -22.80 3.40 36.63
C GLU A 16 -21.72 2.76 35.73
N GLY A 17 -20.82 1.97 36.32
CA GLY A 17 -19.78 1.28 35.54
C GLY A 17 -20.32 0.17 34.64
N SER A 18 -21.50 -0.38 34.94
CA SER A 18 -22.16 -1.37 34.08
C SER A 18 -22.88 -0.69 32.92
N LYS A 19 -23.51 0.46 33.17
CA LYS A 19 -24.13 1.31 32.14
C LYS A 19 -23.09 1.92 31.20
N GLN A 20 -21.95 2.38 31.72
CA GLN A 20 -20.83 2.87 30.91
C GLN A 20 -20.25 1.77 30.01
N ARG A 21 -20.03 0.56 30.54
CA ARG A 21 -19.60 -0.60 29.71
C ARG A 21 -20.64 -1.03 28.67
N LEU A 22 -21.93 -0.92 28.98
CA LEU A 22 -23.01 -1.21 28.03
C LEU A 22 -23.15 -0.14 26.94
N ILE A 23 -22.90 1.12 27.28
CA ILE A 23 -22.91 2.26 26.34
C ILE A 23 -21.67 2.22 25.46
N GLU A 24 -20.47 1.98 26.02
CA GLU A 24 -19.23 1.75 25.26
C GLU A 24 -19.35 0.54 24.33
N GLY A 25 -19.95 -0.55 24.78
CA GLY A 25 -20.22 -1.72 23.94
C GLY A 25 -21.22 -1.47 22.80
N ARG A 26 -22.10 -0.46 22.92
CA ARG A 26 -23.10 -0.11 21.89
C ARG A 26 -22.53 0.84 20.82
N PHE A 27 -21.42 1.54 21.09
CA PHE A 27 -20.74 2.41 20.12
C PHE A 27 -19.59 1.73 19.36
N GLN A 28 -19.28 0.46 19.63
CA GLN A 28 -18.33 -0.37 18.86
C GLN A 28 -18.87 -0.81 17.47
N GLY A 29 -19.81 -0.05 16.89
CA GLY A 29 -20.64 -0.47 15.76
C GLY A 29 -20.20 0.00 14.38
N VAL A 30 -19.14 0.79 14.24
CA VAL A 30 -18.58 1.13 12.92
C VAL A 30 -17.20 0.52 12.82
N GLN A 31 -17.13 -0.70 12.31
CA GLN A 31 -15.86 -1.25 11.86
C GLN A 31 -15.28 -0.28 10.82
N PRO A 32 -14.05 0.22 10.98
CA PRO A 32 -13.44 1.09 10.00
C PRO A 32 -13.46 0.36 8.65
N MET A 33 -13.96 1.04 7.60
CA MET A 33 -14.03 0.42 6.28
C MET A 33 -12.63 -0.08 5.88
N PRO A 34 -12.49 -1.27 5.28
CA PRO A 34 -11.18 -1.73 4.81
C PRO A 34 -10.52 -0.77 3.82
N PRO A 35 -9.18 -0.77 3.69
CA PRO A 35 -8.45 0.04 2.71
C PRO A 35 -8.94 -0.23 1.28
N VAL A 36 -9.28 0.83 0.55
CA VAL A 36 -9.85 0.75 -0.81
C VAL A 36 -8.75 0.60 -1.86
N HIS A 37 -7.59 1.22 -1.62
CA HIS A 37 -6.45 1.18 -2.52
C HIS A 37 -5.92 -0.23 -2.79
N PRO A 38 -5.65 -1.09 -1.78
CA PRO A 38 -5.28 -2.48 -2.01
C PRO A 38 -6.28 -3.26 -2.87
N ALA A 39 -7.59 -2.97 -2.74
CA ALA A 39 -8.61 -3.61 -3.57
C ALA A 39 -8.52 -3.18 -5.05
N LEU A 40 -7.99 -1.98 -5.34
CA LEU A 40 -7.93 -1.41 -6.69
C LEU A 40 -6.57 -1.60 -7.37
N VAL A 41 -5.46 -1.68 -6.65
CA VAL A 41 -4.12 -1.77 -7.26
C VAL A 41 -3.84 -3.10 -7.97
N HIS A 42 -4.61 -4.14 -7.70
CA HIS A 42 -4.46 -5.41 -8.40
C HIS A 42 -4.74 -5.28 -9.90
N TYR A 43 -5.66 -4.41 -10.32
CA TYR A 43 -5.99 -4.18 -11.72
C TYR A 43 -4.81 -3.60 -12.53
N PRO A 44 -4.22 -2.45 -12.18
CA PRO A 44 -3.09 -1.90 -12.93
C PRO A 44 -1.87 -2.83 -12.92
N VAL A 45 -1.62 -3.57 -11.83
CA VAL A 45 -0.51 -4.52 -11.77
C VAL A 45 -0.75 -5.70 -12.72
N ALA A 46 -1.87 -6.40 -12.60
CA ALA A 46 -2.16 -7.58 -13.41
C ALA A 46 -2.27 -7.24 -14.90
N LEU A 47 -2.95 -6.14 -15.23
CA LEU A 47 -3.13 -5.71 -16.62
C LEU A 47 -1.86 -5.12 -17.22
N GLY A 48 -1.01 -4.44 -16.43
CA GLY A 48 0.31 -4.01 -16.86
C GLY A 48 1.20 -5.20 -17.21
N VAL A 49 1.23 -6.23 -16.37
CA VAL A 49 1.93 -7.51 -16.64
C VAL A 49 1.40 -8.15 -17.91
N ALA A 50 0.07 -8.32 -18.02
CA ALA A 50 -0.56 -8.94 -19.18
C ALA A 50 -0.25 -8.17 -20.47
N SER A 51 -0.26 -6.84 -20.41
CA SER A 51 0.06 -5.97 -21.54
C SER A 51 1.48 -6.21 -22.06
N VAL A 52 2.46 -6.11 -21.18
CA VAL A 52 3.89 -6.21 -21.54
C VAL A 52 4.23 -7.60 -22.04
N ILE A 53 3.69 -8.65 -21.41
CA ILE A 53 3.89 -10.03 -21.85
C ILE A 53 3.24 -10.25 -23.21
N ALA A 54 1.99 -9.83 -23.40
CA ALA A 54 1.28 -10.00 -24.67
C ALA A 54 2.01 -9.28 -25.81
N ASP A 55 2.39 -8.02 -25.65
CA ASP A 55 3.12 -7.27 -26.67
C ASP A 55 4.51 -7.87 -26.95
N THR A 56 5.21 -8.38 -25.93
CA THR A 56 6.50 -9.05 -26.11
C THR A 56 6.36 -10.37 -26.88
N VAL A 57 5.40 -11.21 -26.51
CA VAL A 57 5.15 -12.48 -27.19
C VAL A 57 4.69 -12.23 -28.63
N ALA A 58 3.82 -11.24 -28.84
CA ALA A 58 3.36 -10.85 -30.16
C ALA A 58 4.52 -10.42 -31.06
N ALA A 59 5.46 -9.62 -30.53
CA ALA A 59 6.63 -9.13 -31.27
C ALA A 59 7.68 -10.22 -31.54
N VAL A 60 7.94 -11.12 -30.59
CA VAL A 60 9.01 -12.13 -30.71
C VAL A 60 8.54 -13.40 -31.40
N ALA A 61 7.33 -13.87 -31.10
CA ALA A 61 6.80 -15.13 -31.62
C ALA A 61 5.83 -14.94 -32.80
N GLY A 62 5.53 -13.70 -33.19
CA GLY A 62 4.74 -13.40 -34.39
C GLY A 62 3.25 -13.73 -34.25
N PHE A 63 2.66 -13.53 -33.06
CA PHE A 63 1.23 -13.73 -32.79
C PHE A 63 0.47 -12.39 -32.80
N PRO A 64 0.01 -11.89 -33.97
CA PRO A 64 -0.59 -10.56 -34.08
C PRO A 64 -1.89 -10.39 -33.28
N GLN A 65 -2.58 -11.49 -32.95
CA GLN A 65 -3.80 -11.46 -32.13
C GLN A 65 -3.53 -10.92 -30.72
N LEU A 66 -2.30 -11.08 -30.22
CA LEU A 66 -1.89 -10.59 -28.91
C LEU A 66 -1.65 -9.07 -28.88
N PHE A 67 -1.51 -8.39 -30.02
CA PHE A 67 -1.37 -6.93 -30.04
C PHE A 67 -2.61 -6.22 -29.48
N VAL A 68 -3.80 -6.71 -29.82
CA VAL A 68 -5.07 -6.15 -29.32
C VAL A 68 -5.16 -6.35 -27.80
N LEU A 69 -4.76 -7.52 -27.31
CA LEU A 69 -4.70 -7.80 -25.87
C LEU A 69 -3.71 -6.87 -25.16
N GLY A 70 -2.50 -6.73 -25.71
CA GLY A 70 -1.45 -5.85 -25.20
C GLY A 70 -1.92 -4.40 -25.07
N GLN A 71 -2.52 -3.88 -26.15
CA GLN A 71 -3.07 -2.53 -26.24
C GLN A 71 -4.18 -2.29 -25.21
N TRP A 72 -5.25 -3.08 -25.23
CA TRP A 72 -6.37 -2.88 -24.28
C TRP A 72 -5.96 -3.07 -22.83
N SER A 73 -5.09 -4.03 -22.53
CA SER A 73 -4.58 -4.23 -21.18
C SER A 73 -3.78 -3.01 -20.69
N MET A 74 -2.97 -2.37 -21.54
CA MET A 74 -2.23 -1.15 -21.15
C MET A 74 -3.19 0.01 -20.81
N ALA A 75 -4.23 0.25 -21.62
CA ALA A 75 -5.18 1.33 -21.31
C ALA A 75 -5.97 1.07 -20.03
N ILE A 76 -6.46 -0.16 -19.84
CA ILE A 76 -7.22 -0.48 -18.63
C ILE A 76 -6.29 -0.46 -17.41
N ALA A 77 -5.01 -0.84 -17.56
CA ALA A 77 -4.01 -0.65 -16.51
C ALA A 77 -3.82 0.83 -16.16
N ALA A 78 -3.67 1.70 -17.15
CA ALA A 78 -3.54 3.14 -16.93
C ALA A 78 -4.79 3.74 -16.25
N ALA A 79 -5.98 3.36 -16.71
CA ALA A 79 -7.24 3.79 -16.10
C ALA A 79 -7.38 3.28 -14.66
N GLY A 80 -7.06 2.01 -14.41
CA GLY A 80 -7.05 1.40 -13.08
C GLY A 80 -6.07 2.12 -12.13
N ALA A 81 -4.88 2.47 -12.61
CA ALA A 81 -3.89 3.22 -11.83
C ALA A 81 -4.39 4.63 -11.49
N ALA A 82 -5.04 5.31 -12.44
CA ALA A 82 -5.62 6.63 -12.23
C ALA A 82 -6.76 6.63 -11.20
N VAL A 83 -7.50 5.52 -11.06
CA VAL A 83 -8.53 5.34 -10.02
C VAL A 83 -7.93 4.89 -8.69
N ALA A 84 -6.91 4.02 -8.70
CA ALA A 84 -6.26 3.52 -7.49
C ALA A 84 -5.45 4.61 -6.76
N ALA A 85 -4.88 5.57 -7.48
CA ALA A 85 -4.09 6.66 -6.90
C ALA A 85 -4.89 7.55 -5.91
N PRO A 86 -6.07 8.11 -6.26
CA PRO A 86 -6.88 8.89 -5.32
C PRO A 86 -7.41 8.04 -4.17
N ALA A 87 -7.70 6.75 -4.40
CA ALA A 87 -8.06 5.82 -3.32
C ALA A 87 -6.91 5.65 -2.31
N GLY A 88 -5.65 5.58 -2.79
CA GLY A 88 -4.47 5.48 -1.92
C GLY A 88 -4.26 6.74 -1.10
N TYR A 89 -4.48 7.91 -1.71
CA TYR A 89 -4.43 9.18 -1.00
C TYR A 89 -5.54 9.30 0.06
N TRP A 90 -6.74 8.79 -0.22
CA TRP A 90 -7.81 8.71 0.77
C TRP A 90 -7.39 7.80 1.92
N ASP A 91 -6.95 6.57 1.63
CA ASP A 91 -6.53 5.60 2.64
C ASP A 91 -5.43 6.16 3.56
N MET A 92 -4.44 6.85 3.01
CA MET A 92 -3.39 7.51 3.80
C MET A 92 -3.96 8.56 4.77
N LYS A 93 -4.99 9.32 4.38
CA LYS A 93 -5.54 10.41 5.22
C LYS A 93 -6.37 9.93 6.40
N ARG A 94 -6.94 8.74 6.29
CA ARG A 94 -7.84 8.17 7.32
C ARG A 94 -7.13 7.21 8.25
N ASP A 95 -5.92 6.81 7.90
CA ASP A 95 -5.11 5.89 8.68
C ASP A 95 -4.27 6.64 9.71
N ASP A 96 -4.10 6.07 10.89
CA ASP A 96 -3.30 6.66 11.98
C ASP A 96 -1.89 6.07 11.93
N LEU A 97 -1.09 6.58 10.99
CA LEU A 97 0.22 6.04 10.67
C LEU A 97 1.30 6.51 11.66
N ALA A 98 2.18 5.60 12.07
CA ALA A 98 3.39 5.97 12.77
C ALA A 98 4.28 6.89 11.90
N HIS A 99 5.06 7.76 12.55
CA HIS A 99 5.89 8.76 11.84
C HIS A 99 6.88 8.14 10.84
N GLU A 100 7.45 6.99 11.19
CA GLU A 100 8.36 6.25 10.30
C GLU A 100 7.64 5.61 9.09
N THR A 101 6.37 5.22 9.25
CA THR A 101 5.54 4.69 8.16
C THR A 101 5.13 5.80 7.18
N HIS A 102 4.92 7.02 7.68
CA HIS A 102 4.58 8.18 6.85
C HIS A 102 5.62 8.45 5.77
N GLU A 103 6.91 8.35 6.09
CA GLU A 103 7.99 8.55 5.12
C GLU A 103 7.93 7.57 3.95
N LEU A 104 7.71 6.28 4.25
CA LEU A 104 7.58 5.23 3.25
C LEU A 104 6.33 5.41 2.39
N VAL A 105 5.19 5.75 3.01
CA VAL A 105 3.94 6.04 2.30
C VAL A 105 4.10 7.24 1.37
N HIS A 106 4.82 8.29 1.78
CA HIS A 106 5.09 9.43 0.91
C HIS A 106 5.99 9.07 -0.27
N LEU A 107 7.02 8.25 -0.07
CA LEU A 107 7.85 7.76 -1.16
C LEU A 107 7.03 6.91 -2.14
N HIS A 108 6.21 5.99 -1.62
CA HIS A 108 5.29 5.16 -2.40
C HIS A 108 4.32 6.01 -3.22
N MET A 109 3.69 7.01 -2.60
CA MET A 109 2.76 7.92 -3.27
C MET A 109 3.44 8.73 -4.39
N LYS A 110 4.60 9.34 -4.12
CA LYS A 110 5.30 10.17 -5.12
C LYS A 110 5.77 9.36 -6.32
N SER A 111 6.45 8.23 -6.06
CA SER A 111 6.91 7.32 -7.11
C SER A 111 5.74 6.66 -7.85
N GLY A 112 4.63 6.38 -7.14
CA GLY A 112 3.39 5.87 -7.72
C GLY A 112 2.76 6.87 -8.68
N LEU A 113 2.73 8.17 -8.34
CA LEU A 113 2.23 9.20 -9.25
C LEU A 113 3.07 9.31 -10.53
N THR A 114 4.40 9.23 -10.42
CA THR A 114 5.29 9.14 -11.59
C THR A 114 4.95 7.93 -12.45
N LEU A 115 4.69 6.77 -11.83
CA LEU A 115 4.34 5.56 -12.55
C LEU A 115 2.96 5.63 -13.23
N VAL A 116 1.97 6.26 -12.59
CA VAL A 116 0.65 6.54 -13.20
C VAL A 116 0.82 7.38 -14.47
N VAL A 117 1.62 8.44 -14.42
CA VAL A 117 1.93 9.26 -15.60
C VAL A 117 2.61 8.43 -16.68
N ALA A 118 3.59 7.60 -16.33
CA ALA A 118 4.27 6.72 -17.27
C ALA A 118 3.31 5.71 -17.93
N LEU A 119 2.38 5.11 -17.16
CA LEU A 119 1.33 4.23 -17.67
C LEU A 119 0.39 4.94 -18.65
N VAL A 120 -0.04 6.17 -18.34
CA VAL A 120 -0.88 6.96 -19.23
C VAL A 120 -0.13 7.29 -20.53
N ILE A 121 1.13 7.69 -20.44
CA ILE A 121 1.99 7.94 -21.62
C ILE A 121 2.12 6.64 -22.44
N ALA A 122 2.38 5.50 -21.81
CA ALA A 122 2.49 4.22 -22.48
C ALA A 122 1.18 3.81 -23.16
N ALA A 123 0.03 4.03 -22.52
CA ALA A 123 -1.27 3.75 -23.11
C ALA A 123 -1.52 4.62 -24.35
N ILE A 124 -1.31 5.94 -24.26
CA ILE A 124 -1.48 6.86 -25.40
C ILE A 124 -0.52 6.50 -26.53
N TRP A 125 0.76 6.27 -26.22
CA TRP A 125 1.75 5.85 -27.21
C TRP A 125 1.38 4.52 -27.84
N ARG A 126 0.89 3.55 -27.06
CA ARG A 126 0.51 2.25 -27.61
C ARG A 126 -0.64 2.35 -28.62
N TRP A 127 -1.54 3.32 -28.44
CA TRP A 127 -2.65 3.58 -29.36
C TRP A 127 -2.25 4.23 -30.69
N SER A 128 -1.06 4.84 -30.77
CA SER A 128 -0.53 5.38 -32.02
C SER A 128 0.30 4.35 -32.81
N LEU A 129 0.43 3.13 -32.31
CA LEU A 129 1.24 2.06 -32.90
C LEU A 129 0.36 0.90 -33.37
N ASP A 130 0.55 0.47 -34.61
CA ASP A 130 -0.06 -0.76 -35.14
C ASP A 130 0.56 -2.02 -34.51
N SER A 131 1.84 -1.95 -34.14
CA SER A 131 2.58 -3.02 -33.47
C SER A 131 3.61 -2.44 -32.48
N PRO A 132 3.93 -3.16 -31.39
CA PRO A 132 4.88 -2.69 -30.38
C PRO A 132 6.32 -2.74 -30.91
N GLY A 133 6.88 -1.57 -31.22
CA GLY A 133 8.28 -1.44 -31.60
C GLY A 133 9.24 -1.61 -30.40
N LEU A 134 10.54 -1.82 -30.68
CA LEU A 134 11.55 -2.07 -29.65
C LEU A 134 11.61 -0.97 -28.57
N ILE A 135 11.55 0.31 -28.97
CA ILE A 135 11.63 1.44 -28.02
C ILE A 135 10.43 1.43 -27.07
N TYR A 136 9.23 1.19 -27.60
CA TYR A 136 8.02 1.03 -26.79
C TYR A 136 8.15 -0.15 -25.83
N LEU A 137 8.62 -1.31 -26.31
CA LEU A 137 8.79 -2.50 -25.48
C LEU A 137 9.77 -2.24 -24.32
N VAL A 138 10.92 -1.60 -24.58
CA VAL A 138 11.86 -1.22 -23.52
C VAL A 138 11.19 -0.32 -22.49
N PHE A 139 10.44 0.69 -22.93
CA PHE A 139 9.71 1.57 -22.03
C PHE A 139 8.65 0.82 -21.21
N ALA A 140 7.91 -0.11 -21.84
CA ALA A 140 6.89 -0.91 -21.20
C ALA A 140 7.49 -1.88 -20.15
N TRP A 141 8.66 -2.46 -20.42
CA TRP A 141 9.42 -3.26 -19.45
C TRP A 141 9.93 -2.43 -18.25
N ILE A 142 10.33 -1.18 -18.47
CA ILE A 142 10.68 -0.26 -17.38
C ILE A 142 9.45 0.03 -16.50
N ILE A 143 8.28 0.23 -17.11
CA ILE A 143 7.01 0.39 -16.37
C ILE A 143 6.68 -0.87 -15.57
N LEU A 144 6.83 -2.06 -16.16
CA LEU A 144 6.60 -3.33 -15.46
C LEU A 144 7.52 -3.49 -14.25
N PHE A 145 8.79 -3.11 -14.38
CA PHE A 145 9.71 -3.06 -13.25
C PHE A 145 9.24 -2.06 -12.18
N GLY A 146 8.77 -0.88 -12.59
CA GLY A 146 8.17 0.10 -11.68
C GLY A 146 6.93 -0.43 -10.95
N LEU A 147 6.05 -1.17 -11.63
CA LEU A 147 4.89 -1.83 -11.03
C LEU A 147 5.30 -2.87 -9.98
N ALA A 148 6.34 -3.66 -10.27
CA ALA A 148 6.87 -4.62 -9.31
C ALA A 148 7.44 -3.92 -8.06
N LEU A 149 8.17 -2.82 -8.23
CA LEU A 149 8.65 -2.00 -7.11
C LEU A 149 7.49 -1.41 -6.30
N GLN A 150 6.44 -0.92 -6.95
CA GLN A 150 5.25 -0.41 -6.25
C GLN A 150 4.53 -1.50 -5.45
N ALA A 151 4.35 -2.68 -6.03
CA ALA A 151 3.75 -3.82 -5.34
C ALA A 151 4.58 -4.23 -4.11
N TRP A 152 5.91 -4.22 -4.24
CA TRP A 152 6.80 -4.51 -3.10
C TRP A 152 6.70 -3.45 -2.00
N MET A 153 6.79 -2.15 -2.35
CA MET A 153 6.66 -1.06 -1.37
C MET A 153 5.30 -1.06 -0.67
N GLY A 154 4.21 -1.30 -1.40
CA GLY A 154 2.87 -1.42 -0.82
C GLY A 154 2.77 -2.61 0.13
N GLY A 155 3.38 -3.75 -0.23
CA GLY A 155 3.50 -4.90 0.65
C GLY A 155 4.26 -4.58 1.94
N GLU A 156 5.38 -3.87 1.85
CA GLU A 156 6.15 -3.43 3.02
C GLU A 156 5.30 -2.54 3.95
N ILE A 157 4.58 -1.56 3.39
CA ILE A 157 3.71 -0.66 4.16
C ILE A 157 2.66 -1.45 4.95
N VAL A 158 2.02 -2.44 4.32
CA VAL A 158 0.96 -3.23 4.97
C VAL A 158 1.52 -4.27 5.94
N TYR A 159 2.45 -5.11 5.48
CA TYR A 159 2.89 -6.29 6.21
C TYR A 159 3.98 -6.01 7.24
N ALA A 160 4.86 -5.05 6.97
CA ALA A 160 5.95 -4.70 7.88
C ALA A 160 5.59 -3.52 8.80
N HIS A 161 4.75 -2.59 8.33
CA HIS A 161 4.44 -1.34 9.02
C HIS A 161 2.96 -1.14 9.39
N GLY A 162 2.09 -2.12 9.13
CA GLY A 162 0.70 -2.09 9.59
C GLY A 162 -0.23 -1.12 8.89
N GLY A 163 0.17 -0.54 7.75
CA GLY A 163 -0.67 0.39 7.00
C GLY A 163 -2.02 -0.22 6.63
N GLY A 164 -3.11 0.42 7.05
CA GLY A 164 -4.49 0.01 6.81
C GLY A 164 -4.95 -1.24 7.59
N VAL A 165 -4.08 -1.85 8.40
CA VAL A 165 -4.37 -3.11 9.11
C VAL A 165 -3.97 -3.09 10.60
N ALA A 166 -3.32 -2.03 11.07
CA ALA A 166 -2.88 -1.87 12.46
C ALA A 166 -4.05 -1.95 13.46
N ALA A 167 -5.21 -1.38 13.12
CA ALA A 167 -6.42 -1.47 13.93
C ALA A 167 -6.94 -2.91 14.13
N ALA A 168 -6.60 -3.82 13.20
CA ALA A 168 -6.89 -5.25 13.30
C ALA A 168 -5.78 -6.05 14.01
N GLY A 169 -4.76 -5.38 14.56
CA GLY A 169 -3.61 -6.02 15.20
C GLY A 169 -2.67 -6.74 14.23
N GLN A 170 -2.72 -6.40 12.94
CA GLN A 170 -1.89 -6.98 11.89
C GLN A 170 -0.77 -6.04 11.46
N GLY A 171 0.25 -6.58 10.76
CA GLY A 171 1.38 -5.81 10.21
C GLY A 171 2.41 -5.38 11.25
N THR A 172 2.81 -6.30 12.13
CA THR A 172 3.67 -6.07 13.29
C THR A 172 4.95 -6.92 13.23
N ALA A 173 5.60 -6.95 12.06
CA ALA A 173 6.92 -7.56 11.97
C ALA A 173 7.82 -6.97 13.08
N PRO A 174 8.65 -7.79 13.77
CA PRO A 174 9.55 -7.29 14.80
C PRO A 174 10.32 -6.09 14.25
N GLU A 175 10.44 -5.03 15.06
CA GLU A 175 10.93 -3.72 14.61
C GLU A 175 12.28 -3.81 13.86
N GLU A 176 13.17 -4.72 14.27
CA GLU A 176 14.45 -5.02 13.62
C GLU A 176 14.32 -5.65 12.21
N GLU A 177 13.29 -6.47 12.00
CA GLU A 177 13.05 -7.21 10.76
C GLU A 177 12.33 -6.33 9.72
N ALA A 178 11.32 -5.56 10.15
CA ALA A 178 10.65 -4.55 9.33
C ALA A 178 11.60 -3.44 8.83
N LYS A 179 12.69 -3.18 9.56
CA LYS A 179 13.64 -2.10 9.27
C LYS A 179 14.82 -2.52 8.39
N ARG A 180 15.06 -3.81 8.14
CA ARG A 180 16.30 -4.29 7.48
C ARG A 180 16.32 -4.07 5.96
N PRO A 181 15.32 -4.54 5.19
CA PRO A 181 15.32 -4.38 3.73
C PRO A 181 14.97 -2.95 3.31
N SER A 182 13.91 -2.40 3.92
CA SER A 182 13.35 -1.07 3.65
C SER A 182 14.38 0.05 3.87
N ARG A 183 15.10 0.07 5.00
CA ARG A 183 16.08 1.13 5.29
C ARG A 183 17.26 1.14 4.34
N ARG A 184 17.73 -0.02 3.85
CA ARG A 184 18.86 -0.07 2.92
C ARG A 184 18.46 0.52 1.57
N PHE A 185 17.31 0.09 1.04
CA PHE A 185 16.78 0.59 -0.22
C PHE A 185 16.42 2.08 -0.13
N TYR A 186 15.70 2.48 0.92
CA TYR A 186 15.30 3.87 1.16
C TYR A 186 16.51 4.80 1.25
N ARG A 187 17.57 4.39 1.95
CA ARG A 187 18.81 5.16 2.07
C ARG A 187 19.54 5.36 0.75
N VAL A 188 19.49 4.36 -0.14
CA VAL A 188 20.04 4.46 -1.49
C VAL A 188 19.21 5.42 -2.35
N VAL A 189 17.87 5.33 -2.27
CA VAL A 189 16.96 6.17 -3.06
C VAL A 189 16.95 7.63 -2.58
N MET A 190 16.97 7.87 -1.27
CA MET A 190 16.92 9.21 -0.65
C MET A 190 18.30 9.87 -0.52
N GLY A 191 19.39 9.19 -0.91
CA GLY A 191 20.73 9.78 -0.90
C GLY A 191 21.31 10.07 0.50
N THR A 192 20.78 9.47 1.56
CA THR A 192 21.30 9.62 2.93
C THR A 192 22.50 8.71 3.18
N GLY A 193 23.62 9.00 2.50
CA GLY A 193 24.89 8.32 2.69
C GLY A 193 25.43 8.51 4.13
N SER A 194 25.63 7.39 4.84
CA SER A 194 26.48 7.20 6.03
C SER A 194 26.37 8.22 7.17
N ALA A 195 25.66 7.84 8.25
CA ALA A 195 25.93 8.42 9.56
C ALA A 195 27.36 8.05 10.01
N PRO A 196 28.13 8.97 10.62
CA PRO A 196 29.49 8.69 11.04
C PRO A 196 29.50 7.60 12.11
N ARG A 197 30.46 6.66 11.97
CA ARG A 197 30.82 5.71 13.03
C ARG A 197 31.13 6.54 14.28
N LYS A 198 30.38 6.36 15.37
CA LYS A 198 30.83 6.84 16.68
C LYS A 198 32.10 6.06 16.99
N ASN A 199 33.23 6.77 17.01
CA ASN A 199 34.45 6.22 17.58
C ASN A 199 34.26 6.25 19.09
N ASP A 200 34.28 5.07 19.70
CA ASP A 200 34.51 4.94 21.13
C ASP A 200 35.95 5.43 21.41
N GLN A 201 36.04 6.50 22.21
CA GLN A 201 37.19 6.86 23.03
C GLN A 201 36.68 7.23 24.42
#